data_AF-A0A096M0Q3-F1
#
_entry.id   AF-A0A096M0Q3-F1
#
_cell.length_a   1.000
_cell.length_b   1.000
_cell.length_c   1.000
_cell.angle_alpha   90.00
_cell.angle_beta   90.00
_cell.angle_gamma   90.00
#
_symmetry.space_group_name_H-M   'P 1'
#
loop_
_entity.id
_entity.type
_entity.pdbx_description
1 polymer ?
#
loop_
_entity_poly.entity_id
_entity_poly.type
_entity_poly.pdbx_seq_one_letter_code
_entity_poly.pdbx_strand_id
1 'polypeptide(L)'
;MPTLGAESATRLLKLVQHAVSMFLLVVLFSILQYVFDMHFVCSCRPGFHASGLLYLVLPPLILTFVVNIVEPFYRRKPFSSQRVFRFYCPSSCCGHYVIKLIIRFTSLTALWISLVFFDGDWYFCLKTNLNSTQTGMPCKKNLTYEEERTRDYYKTMSLDIGLGLCCSFLFLWSISEVWRAWKPGYRCGAPYYSVVYDNLLAEEVGNHLNEELQKMAKEKAEKLCENYIKSIRHHEHLENGENVFEISEVWGNVSASSFYMTEVEREKTGENNHEQEQ
;
A
#
# COMPACT_ATOMS: atom_id res chain seq x y z
N MET A 1 20.85 27.02 29.39
CA MET A 1 21.62 26.82 28.15
C MET A 1 22.31 25.46 28.30
N PRO A 2 22.18 24.44 27.41
CA PRO A 2 21.71 24.42 26.02
C PRO A 2 20.59 23.38 25.73
N THR A 3 19.46 23.78 25.14
CA THR A 3 18.47 22.83 24.56
C THR A 3 18.19 23.09 23.07
N LEU A 4 18.86 24.07 22.47
CA LEU A 4 18.69 24.46 21.06
C LEU A 4 19.21 23.39 20.06
N GLY A 5 20.09 22.49 20.50
CA GLY A 5 20.71 21.45 19.65
C GLY A 5 19.84 20.19 19.45
N ALA A 6 19.06 19.80 20.46
CA ALA A 6 18.23 18.58 20.38
C ALA A 6 17.00 18.79 19.49
N GLU A 7 16.42 20.00 19.50
CA GLU A 7 15.27 20.34 18.67
C GLU A 7 15.64 20.51 17.19
N SER A 8 16.85 21.00 16.90
CA SER A 8 17.37 21.14 15.53
C SER A 8 17.81 19.78 14.95
N ALA A 9 18.44 18.91 15.76
CA ALA A 9 18.82 17.57 15.35
C ALA A 9 17.60 16.68 15.03
N THR A 10 16.53 16.75 15.83
CA THR A 10 15.29 16.00 15.57
C THR A 10 14.53 16.50 14.34
N ARG A 11 14.58 17.80 14.02
CA ARG A 11 14.05 18.35 12.76
C ARG A 11 14.87 17.90 11.54
N LEU A 12 16.19 17.89 11.64
CA LEU A 12 17.08 17.36 10.60
C LEU A 12 16.88 15.86 10.36
N LEU A 13 16.78 15.06 11.43
CA LEU A 13 16.51 13.62 11.33
C LEU A 13 15.17 13.33 10.64
N LYS A 14 14.13 14.15 10.87
CA LYS A 14 12.85 14.04 10.17
C LYS A 14 12.94 14.41 8.69
N LEU A 15 13.69 15.46 8.34
CA LEU A 15 13.95 15.83 6.95
C LEU A 15 14.72 14.73 6.22
N VAL A 16 15.72 14.14 6.89
CA VAL A 16 16.50 13.01 6.38
C VAL A 16 15.61 11.76 6.25
N GLN A 17 14.76 11.45 7.22
CA GLN A 17 13.84 10.30 7.14
C GLN A 17 12.84 10.45 5.98
N HIS A 18 12.30 11.65 5.76
CA HIS A 18 11.43 11.92 4.60
C HIS A 18 12.19 11.87 3.27
N ALA A 19 13.42 12.40 3.22
CA ALA A 19 14.27 12.31 2.04
C ALA A 19 14.67 10.86 1.72
N VAL A 20 15.00 10.06 2.74
CA VAL A 20 15.28 8.62 2.63
C VAL A 20 14.04 7.86 2.17
N SER A 21 12.85 8.19 2.68
CA SER A 21 11.59 7.59 2.21
C SER A 21 11.33 7.91 0.74
N MET A 22 11.57 9.15 0.30
CA MET A 22 11.45 9.55 -1.11
C MET A 22 12.50 8.88 -1.99
N PHE A 23 13.75 8.78 -1.51
CA PHE A 23 14.82 8.07 -2.20
C PHE A 23 14.50 6.58 -2.34
N LEU A 24 14.00 5.93 -1.29
CA LEU A 24 13.51 4.55 -1.34
C LEU A 24 12.36 4.39 -2.33
N LEU A 25 11.48 5.39 -2.44
CA LEU A 25 10.39 5.41 -3.41
C LEU A 25 10.93 5.49 -4.84
N VAL A 26 11.89 6.38 -5.11
CA VAL A 26 12.58 6.50 -6.40
C VAL A 26 13.28 5.19 -6.76
N VAL A 27 14.04 4.60 -5.82
CA VAL A 27 14.73 3.32 -6.01
C VAL A 27 13.73 2.19 -6.27
N LEU A 28 12.63 2.13 -5.52
CA LEU A 28 11.56 1.15 -5.75
C LEU A 28 10.97 1.33 -7.15
N PHE A 29 10.69 2.56 -7.57
CA PHE A 29 10.21 2.83 -8.92
C PHE A 29 11.19 2.42 -10.01
N SER A 30 12.48 2.71 -9.84
CA SER A 30 13.53 2.26 -10.77
C SER A 30 13.64 0.74 -10.83
N ILE A 31 13.52 0.06 -9.68
CA ILE A 31 13.46 -1.41 -9.61
C ILE A 31 12.21 -1.90 -10.33
N LEU A 32 11.04 -1.28 -10.15
CA LEU A 32 9.82 -1.69 -10.83
C LEU A 32 9.92 -1.48 -12.34
N GLN A 33 10.53 -0.37 -12.81
CA GLN A 33 10.81 -0.15 -14.24
C GLN A 33 11.69 -1.28 -14.81
N TYR A 34 12.74 -1.65 -14.08
CA TYR A 34 13.66 -2.71 -14.46
C TYR A 34 13.01 -4.11 -14.40
N VAL A 35 12.30 -4.43 -13.32
CA VAL A 35 11.70 -5.74 -13.06
C VAL A 35 10.52 -6.01 -14.00
N PHE A 36 9.72 -5.00 -14.31
CA PHE A 36 8.60 -5.16 -15.24
C PHE A 36 9.02 -5.09 -16.71
N ASP A 37 10.33 -4.95 -16.99
CA ASP A 37 10.87 -4.85 -18.35
C ASP A 37 10.07 -3.85 -19.19
N MET A 38 9.71 -2.72 -18.54
CA MET A 38 8.84 -1.67 -19.07
C MET A 38 9.60 -0.82 -20.11
N HIS A 39 10.32 -1.48 -21.02
CA HIS A 39 10.96 -0.82 -22.15
C HIS A 39 9.88 -0.23 -23.04
N PHE A 40 9.81 1.09 -23.05
CA PHE A 40 8.88 1.83 -23.88
C PHE A 40 9.15 1.52 -25.36
N VAL A 41 8.22 0.82 -26.01
CA VAL A 41 8.29 0.56 -27.45
C VAL A 41 7.66 1.72 -28.20
N CYS A 42 8.50 2.45 -28.95
CA CYS A 42 8.04 3.56 -29.77
C CYS A 42 7.28 3.07 -31.02
N SER A 43 6.16 3.73 -31.34
CA SER A 43 5.48 3.54 -32.62
C SER A 43 6.22 4.32 -33.71
N CYS A 44 6.53 3.69 -34.85
CA CYS A 44 7.25 4.31 -35.97
C CYS A 44 6.34 5.17 -36.87
N ARG A 45 5.09 5.41 -36.47
CA ARG A 45 4.11 6.14 -37.26
C ARG A 45 4.11 7.62 -36.85
N PRO A 46 3.90 8.55 -37.80
CA PRO A 46 3.82 9.96 -37.47
C PRO A 46 2.64 10.24 -36.53
N GLY A 47 2.80 11.24 -35.66
CA GLY A 47 1.75 11.73 -34.76
C GLY A 47 1.85 11.24 -33.31
N PHE A 48 0.89 11.69 -32.51
CA PHE A 48 0.80 11.36 -31.08
C PHE A 48 0.04 10.05 -30.87
N HIS A 49 0.68 9.06 -30.26
CA HIS A 49 0.09 7.75 -30.02
C HIS A 49 -0.42 7.61 -28.59
N ALA A 50 -1.62 7.03 -28.45
CA ALA A 50 -2.23 6.77 -27.14
C ALA A 50 -1.37 5.87 -26.24
N SER A 51 -0.54 4.99 -26.83
CA SER A 51 0.39 4.13 -26.09
C SER A 51 1.40 4.94 -25.27
N GLY A 52 1.91 6.04 -25.82
CA GLY A 52 2.82 6.95 -25.10
C GLY A 52 2.15 7.64 -23.92
N LEU A 53 0.88 8.01 -24.05
CA LEU A 53 0.11 8.60 -22.95
C LEU A 53 -0.20 7.56 -21.87
N LEU A 54 -0.62 6.35 -22.28
CA LEU A 54 -0.90 5.26 -21.36
C LEU A 54 0.34 4.88 -20.55
N TYR A 55 1.52 4.84 -21.17
CA TYR A 55 2.78 4.58 -20.47
C TYR A 55 3.10 5.63 -19.39
N LEU A 56 2.74 6.90 -19.61
CA LEU A 56 2.91 7.96 -18.61
C LEU A 56 1.88 7.92 -17.48
N VAL A 57 0.62 7.58 -17.79
CA VAL A 57 -0.50 7.72 -16.83
C VAL A 57 -0.78 6.44 -16.06
N LEU A 58 -0.63 5.28 -16.69
CA LEU A 58 -1.07 4.00 -16.12
C LEU A 58 -0.26 3.60 -14.88
N PRO A 59 1.09 3.68 -14.86
CA PRO A 59 1.86 3.26 -13.69
C PRO A 59 1.57 4.10 -12.42
N PRO A 60 1.54 5.45 -12.48
CA PRO A 60 1.10 6.28 -11.35
C PRO A 60 -0.32 5.98 -10.88
N LEU A 61 -1.23 5.68 -11.82
CA LEU A 61 -2.62 5.34 -11.51
C LEU A 61 -2.72 4.01 -10.75
N ILE A 62 -2.01 2.98 -11.21
CA ILE A 62 -1.94 1.67 -10.53
C ILE A 62 -1.38 1.84 -9.11
N LEU A 63 -0.29 2.57 -8.95
CA LEU A 63 0.32 2.76 -7.63
C LEU A 63 -0.58 3.57 -6.69
N THR A 64 -1.25 4.59 -7.23
CA THR A 64 -2.23 5.35 -6.45
C THR A 64 -3.39 4.46 -6.03
N PHE A 65 -3.86 3.56 -6.90
CA PHE A 65 -4.88 2.57 -6.56
C PHE A 65 -4.40 1.61 -5.47
N VAL A 66 -3.18 1.06 -5.58
CA VAL A 66 -2.62 0.15 -4.57
C VAL A 66 -2.47 0.85 -3.21
N VAL A 67 -1.88 2.04 -3.17
CA VAL A 67 -1.62 2.76 -1.91
C VAL A 67 -2.90 3.31 -1.26
N ASN A 68 -3.89 3.74 -2.05
CA ASN A 68 -5.09 4.37 -1.49
C ASN A 68 -6.30 3.44 -1.36
N ILE A 69 -6.32 2.32 -2.07
CA ILE A 69 -7.40 1.34 -2.01
C ILE A 69 -6.89 0.07 -1.34
N VAL A 70 -5.95 -0.62 -1.97
CA VAL A 70 -5.50 -1.95 -1.51
C VAL A 70 -4.94 -1.90 -0.08
N GLU A 71 -3.97 -1.02 0.21
CA GLU A 71 -3.35 -0.95 1.54
C GLU A 71 -4.37 -0.66 2.66
N PRO A 72 -5.31 0.29 2.54
CA PRO A 72 -6.40 0.46 3.50
C PRO A 72 -7.34 -0.74 3.62
N PHE A 73 -7.61 -1.46 2.52
CA PHE A 73 -8.44 -2.66 2.56
C PHE A 73 -7.75 -3.81 3.31
N TYR A 74 -6.44 -4.00 3.12
CA TYR A 74 -5.67 -5.04 3.82
C TYR A 74 -5.39 -4.68 5.28
N ARG A 75 -5.17 -3.40 5.60
CA ARG A 75 -5.01 -2.94 6.99
C ARG A 75 -6.32 -2.90 7.77
N ARG A 76 -7.47 -2.73 7.11
CA ARG A 76 -8.78 -2.80 7.77
C ARG A 76 -9.26 -4.26 7.81
N LYS A 77 -9.14 -4.91 8.97
CA LYS A 77 -9.91 -6.12 9.28
C LYS A 77 -11.40 -5.87 8.94
N PRO A 78 -12.11 -6.79 8.27
CA PRO A 78 -13.42 -6.54 7.65
C PRO A 78 -14.60 -6.33 8.63
N PHE A 79 -14.35 -6.16 9.93
CA PHE A 79 -15.36 -5.92 10.95
C PHE A 79 -15.44 -4.44 11.36
N SER A 80 -15.89 -3.59 10.44
CA SER A 80 -16.47 -2.28 10.78
C SER A 80 -17.38 -1.79 9.63
N SER A 81 -18.24 -2.68 9.14
CA SER A 81 -19.20 -2.41 8.06
C SER A 81 -20.39 -1.53 8.49
N GLN A 82 -20.32 -0.82 9.62
CA GLN A 82 -21.39 0.10 10.05
C GLN A 82 -20.93 1.55 10.29
N ARG A 83 -19.65 1.88 10.10
CA ARG A 83 -19.19 3.28 10.23
C ARG A 83 -18.89 4.00 8.91
N VAL A 84 -19.17 3.37 7.77
CA VAL A 84 -19.02 4.02 6.45
C VAL A 84 -20.19 4.97 6.14
N PHE A 85 -21.36 4.81 6.77
CA PHE A 85 -22.58 5.61 6.48
C PHE A 85 -23.08 6.50 7.63
N ARG A 86 -22.24 6.83 8.62
CA ARG A 86 -22.50 7.94 9.56
C ARG A 86 -21.40 9.00 9.47
N PHE A 87 -21.16 9.48 8.27
CA PHE A 87 -20.47 10.75 8.04
C PHE A 87 -21.49 11.88 8.04
N TYR A 88 -22.02 12.22 9.22
CA TYR A 88 -22.43 13.61 9.46
C TYR A 88 -21.14 14.39 9.79
N CYS A 89 -20.28 14.59 8.79
CA CYS A 89 -19.31 15.68 8.85
C CYS A 89 -19.78 16.81 7.94
N PRO A 90 -19.71 18.07 8.39
CA PRO A 90 -20.04 19.21 7.56
C PRO A 90 -19.20 19.19 6.29
N SER A 91 -19.77 19.67 5.19
CA SER A 91 -19.28 19.65 3.79
C SER A 91 -17.79 19.97 3.55
N SER A 92 -17.09 20.52 4.54
CA SER A 92 -15.66 20.80 4.55
C SER A 92 -14.74 19.55 4.60
N CYS A 93 -15.17 18.42 5.18
CA CYS A 93 -14.28 17.26 5.38
C CYS A 93 -14.06 16.38 4.14
N CYS A 94 -15.05 16.26 3.24
CA CYS A 94 -14.87 15.52 1.98
C CYS A 94 -13.80 16.15 1.09
N GLY A 95 -13.73 17.49 1.06
CA GLY A 95 -12.71 18.22 0.32
C GLY A 95 -11.30 17.87 0.77
N HIS A 96 -11.07 17.74 2.08
CA HIS A 96 -9.74 17.41 2.61
C HIS A 96 -9.26 16.02 2.21
N TYR A 97 -10.16 15.03 2.17
CA TYR A 97 -9.82 13.68 1.69
C TYR A 97 -9.46 13.68 0.20
N VAL A 98 -10.27 14.34 -0.63
CA VAL A 98 -10.03 14.44 -2.08
C VAL A 98 -8.73 15.20 -2.36
N ILE A 99 -8.48 16.31 -1.66
CA ILE A 99 -7.23 17.07 -1.79
C ILE A 99 -6.02 16.20 -1.41
N LYS A 100 -6.12 15.41 -0.33
CA LYS A 100 -5.04 14.49 0.08
C LYS A 100 -4.77 13.43 -0.99
N LEU A 101 -5.82 12.88 -1.60
CA LEU A 101 -5.71 11.92 -2.70
C LEU A 101 -5.03 12.55 -3.91
N ILE A 102 -5.48 13.74 -4.31
CA ILE A 102 -4.91 14.49 -5.46
C ILE A 102 -3.43 14.78 -5.22
N ILE A 103 -3.05 15.29 -4.05
CA ILE A 103 -1.64 15.58 -3.73
C ILE A 103 -0.78 14.32 -3.85
N ARG A 104 -1.24 13.18 -3.33
CA ARG A 104 -0.53 11.91 -3.44
C ARG A 104 -0.39 11.45 -4.88
N PHE A 105 -1.48 11.45 -5.65
CA PHE A 105 -1.45 11.09 -7.06
C PHE A 105 -0.49 11.96 -7.85
N THR A 106 -0.56 13.29 -7.67
CA THR A 106 0.32 14.24 -8.34
C THR A 106 1.78 14.03 -7.94
N SER A 107 2.08 13.72 -6.67
CA SER A 107 3.46 13.43 -6.24
C SER A 107 4.03 12.17 -6.89
N LEU A 108 3.25 11.08 -6.94
CA LEU A 108 3.68 9.83 -7.59
C LEU A 108 3.84 10.02 -9.10
N THR A 109 2.92 10.77 -9.71
CA THR A 109 2.95 11.09 -11.14
C THR A 109 4.16 11.96 -11.48
N ALA A 110 4.47 12.98 -10.68
CA ALA A 110 5.63 13.85 -10.89
C ALA A 110 6.94 13.05 -10.84
N LEU A 111 7.09 12.18 -9.83
CA LEU A 111 8.26 11.30 -9.72
C LEU A 111 8.37 10.35 -10.92
N TRP A 112 7.26 9.71 -11.31
CA TRP A 112 7.24 8.82 -12.47
C TRP A 112 7.62 9.53 -13.76
N ILE A 113 7.03 10.70 -14.02
CA ILE A 113 7.33 11.49 -15.20
C ILE A 113 8.82 11.85 -15.20
N SER A 114 9.39 12.33 -14.09
CA SER A 114 10.82 12.62 -14.00
C SER A 114 11.70 11.41 -14.36
N LEU A 115 11.35 10.20 -13.91
CA LEU A 115 12.06 8.97 -14.27
C LEU A 115 11.96 8.67 -15.77
N VAL A 116 10.77 8.76 -16.35
CA VAL A 116 10.59 8.58 -17.80
C VAL A 116 11.40 9.59 -18.62
N PHE A 117 11.54 10.83 -18.12
CA PHE A 117 12.40 11.83 -18.74
C PHE A 117 13.90 11.52 -18.60
N PHE A 118 14.33 10.87 -17.51
CA PHE A 118 15.72 10.42 -17.36
C PHE A 118 16.09 9.30 -18.35
N ASP A 119 15.17 8.38 -18.63
CA ASP A 119 15.39 7.36 -19.68
C ASP A 119 15.49 8.00 -21.08
N GLY A 120 14.68 9.03 -21.33
CA GLY A 120 14.73 9.85 -22.54
C GLY A 120 14.13 9.22 -23.81
N ASP A 121 13.88 7.91 -23.81
CA ASP A 121 13.34 7.18 -24.97
C ASP A 121 11.93 7.65 -25.35
N TRP A 122 11.08 7.91 -24.35
CA TRP A 122 9.74 8.44 -24.58
C TRP A 122 9.78 9.84 -25.22
N TYR A 123 10.64 10.72 -24.73
CA TYR A 123 10.78 12.08 -25.25
C TYR A 123 11.35 12.09 -26.66
N PHE A 124 12.37 11.27 -26.91
CA PHE A 124 12.95 11.06 -28.24
C PHE A 124 11.88 10.57 -29.23
N CYS A 125 11.09 9.56 -28.85
CA CYS A 125 9.98 9.06 -29.66
C CYS A 125 8.93 10.13 -29.94
N LEU A 126 8.54 10.92 -28.93
CA LEU A 126 7.57 11.99 -29.10
C LEU A 126 8.07 13.04 -30.10
N LYS A 127 9.31 13.52 -29.94
CA LYS A 127 9.87 14.58 -30.80
C LYS A 127 10.06 14.10 -32.25
N THR A 128 10.56 12.90 -32.44
CA THR A 128 10.77 12.33 -33.79
C THR A 128 9.47 12.01 -34.51
N ASN A 129 8.42 11.57 -33.81
CA ASN A 129 7.11 11.32 -34.42
C ASN A 129 6.30 12.58 -34.71
N LEU A 130 6.53 13.67 -33.97
CA LEU A 130 5.94 14.98 -34.26
C LEU A 130 6.63 15.66 -35.45
N ASN A 131 7.89 15.32 -35.72
CA ASN A 131 8.63 15.85 -36.86
C ASN A 131 8.51 14.91 -38.07
N SER A 132 7.79 15.35 -39.10
CA SER A 132 7.56 14.56 -40.33
C SER A 132 8.86 14.16 -41.05
N THR A 133 9.95 14.93 -40.88
CA THR A 133 11.25 14.64 -41.51
C THR A 133 12.07 13.58 -40.77
N GLN A 134 11.74 13.32 -39.50
CA GLN A 134 12.50 12.41 -38.61
C GLN A 134 11.66 11.21 -38.18
N THR A 135 10.47 11.04 -38.77
CA THR A 135 9.55 9.97 -38.45
C THR A 135 10.18 8.60 -38.76
N GLY A 136 10.01 7.63 -37.86
CA GLY A 136 10.53 6.28 -38.02
C GLY A 136 12.01 6.11 -37.64
N MET A 137 12.72 7.19 -37.29
CA MET A 137 14.08 7.12 -36.72
C MET A 137 14.18 6.16 -35.52
N PRO A 138 13.24 6.14 -34.55
CA PRO A 138 13.31 5.24 -33.40
C PRO A 138 13.28 3.73 -33.74
N CYS A 139 12.89 3.38 -34.96
CA CYS A 139 12.73 1.99 -35.39
C CYS A 139 13.84 1.52 -36.32
N LYS A 140 14.80 2.38 -36.65
CA LYS A 140 15.97 2.00 -37.44
C LYS A 140 16.95 1.22 -36.55
N LYS A 141 17.36 0.04 -37.02
CA LYS A 141 18.40 -0.77 -36.35
C LYS A 141 19.79 -0.13 -36.45
N ASN A 142 20.11 0.45 -37.59
CA ASN A 142 21.37 1.13 -37.85
C ASN A 142 21.09 2.60 -38.14
N LEU A 143 21.49 3.47 -37.22
CA LEU A 143 21.37 4.91 -37.36
C LEU A 143 22.62 5.46 -38.07
N THR A 144 22.42 6.48 -38.89
CA THR A 144 23.53 7.26 -39.42
C THR A 144 24.09 8.18 -38.33
N TYR A 145 25.32 8.67 -38.51
CA TYR A 145 25.98 9.57 -37.54
C TYR A 145 25.11 10.80 -37.17
N GLU A 146 24.43 11.40 -38.15
CA GLU A 146 23.57 12.56 -37.91
C GLU A 146 22.30 12.19 -37.13
N GLU A 147 21.75 10.99 -37.34
CA GLU A 147 20.59 10.50 -36.60
C GLU A 147 20.97 10.12 -35.16
N GLU A 148 22.16 9.55 -34.96
CA GLU A 148 22.73 9.28 -33.65
C GLU A 148 22.94 10.57 -32.85
N ARG A 149 23.55 11.59 -33.49
CA ARG A 149 23.68 12.93 -32.90
C ARG A 149 22.33 13.53 -32.52
N THR A 150 21.32 13.37 -33.36
CA THR A 150 19.97 13.88 -33.10
C THR A 150 19.31 13.16 -31.91
N ARG A 151 19.48 11.85 -31.81
CA ARG A 151 19.03 11.04 -30.67
C ARG A 151 19.70 11.50 -29.37
N ASP A 152 21.01 11.66 -29.37
CA ASP A 152 21.76 12.07 -28.19
C ASP A 152 21.37 13.49 -27.73
N TYR A 153 21.13 14.38 -28.70
CA TYR A 153 20.61 15.72 -28.43
C TYR A 153 19.25 15.67 -27.72
N TYR A 154 18.29 14.88 -28.24
CA TYR A 154 16.98 14.76 -27.61
C TYR A 154 17.03 14.06 -26.25
N LYS A 155 17.90 13.05 -26.07
CA LYS A 155 18.09 12.40 -24.78
C LYS A 155 18.68 13.35 -23.73
N THR A 156 19.70 14.12 -24.10
CA THR A 156 20.28 15.15 -23.23
C THR A 156 19.22 16.19 -22.84
N MET A 157 18.46 16.69 -23.81
CA MET A 157 17.37 17.64 -23.55
C MET A 157 16.28 17.04 -22.64
N SER A 158 15.95 15.76 -22.82
CA SER A 158 15.01 15.05 -21.95
C SER A 158 15.52 14.97 -20.51
N LEU A 159 16.80 14.68 -20.33
CA LEU A 159 17.46 14.61 -19.02
C LEU A 159 17.42 15.99 -18.32
N ASP A 160 17.73 17.06 -19.04
CA ASP A 160 17.65 18.44 -18.51
C ASP A 160 16.23 18.79 -18.05
N ILE A 161 15.21 18.42 -18.84
CA ILE A 161 13.80 18.61 -18.48
C ILE A 161 13.45 17.78 -17.25
N GLY A 162 13.87 16.51 -17.21
CA GLY A 162 13.64 15.59 -16.08
C GLY A 162 14.23 16.12 -14.78
N LEU A 163 15.48 16.61 -14.83
CA LEU A 163 16.17 17.23 -13.70
C LEU A 163 15.44 18.50 -13.26
N GLY A 164 15.09 19.38 -14.20
CA GLY A 164 14.33 20.59 -13.93
C GLY A 164 13.00 20.31 -13.23
N LEU A 165 12.24 19.33 -13.71
CA LEU A 165 10.98 18.89 -13.10
C LEU A 165 11.18 18.33 -11.70
N CYS A 166 12.17 17.46 -11.51
CA CYS A 166 12.48 16.86 -10.21
C CYS A 166 12.86 17.94 -9.19
N CYS A 167 13.82 18.82 -9.54
CA CYS A 167 14.25 19.92 -8.69
C CYS A 167 13.10 20.88 -8.35
N SER A 168 12.27 21.25 -9.34
CA SER A 168 11.11 22.12 -9.13
C SER A 168 10.10 21.49 -8.18
N PHE A 169 9.82 20.20 -8.36
CA PHE A 169 8.90 19.46 -7.50
C PHE A 169 9.42 19.38 -6.05
N LEU A 170 10.69 19.05 -5.84
CA LEU A 170 11.31 19.02 -4.50
C LEU A 170 11.31 20.40 -3.84
N PHE A 171 11.55 21.45 -4.62
CA PHE A 171 11.53 22.82 -4.13
C PHE A 171 10.12 23.24 -3.70
N LEU A 172 9.11 22.99 -4.53
CA LEU A 172 7.69 23.27 -4.20
C LEU A 172 7.21 22.44 -3.01
N TRP A 173 7.63 21.18 -2.92
CA TRP A 173 7.34 20.31 -1.78
C TRP A 173 7.93 20.88 -0.49
N SER A 174 9.20 21.28 -0.53
CA SER A 174 9.89 21.88 0.61
C SER A 174 9.22 23.18 1.07
N ILE A 175 8.82 24.04 0.12
CA ILE A 175 8.04 25.26 0.43
C ILE A 175 6.70 24.90 1.07
N SER A 176 5.99 23.90 0.54
CA SER A 176 4.70 23.46 1.09
C SER A 176 4.84 23.00 2.54
N GLU A 177 5.88 22.22 2.85
CA GLU A 177 6.13 21.76 4.21
C GLU A 177 6.54 22.90 5.16
N VAL A 178 7.40 23.82 4.72
CA VAL A 178 7.74 25.03 5.49
C VAL A 178 6.49 25.89 5.73
N TRP A 179 5.64 26.05 4.71
CA TRP A 179 4.41 26.83 4.84
C TRP A 179 3.39 26.18 5.79
N ARG A 180 3.27 24.84 5.74
CA ARG A 180 2.49 24.07 6.73
C ARG A 180 3.03 24.24 8.14
N ALA A 181 4.35 24.26 8.31
CA ALA A 181 4.99 24.47 9.60
C ALA A 181 4.83 25.91 10.13
N TRP A 182 4.76 26.91 9.24
CA TRP A 182 4.69 28.32 9.59
C TRP A 182 3.28 28.90 9.74
N LYS A 183 2.21 28.25 9.25
CA LYS A 183 0.85 28.78 9.41
C LYS A 183 0.40 28.71 10.88
N PRO A 184 0.29 29.84 11.61
CA PRO A 184 -0.29 29.86 12.93
C PRO A 184 -1.81 29.97 12.76
N GLY A 185 -2.57 28.93 13.14
CA GLY A 185 -3.99 29.13 13.44
C GLY A 185 -5.05 28.47 12.57
N TYR A 186 -4.73 27.51 11.69
CA TYR A 186 -5.80 26.61 11.20
C TYR A 186 -6.10 25.54 12.26
N ARG A 187 -7.09 25.82 13.12
CA ARG A 187 -7.68 24.93 14.15
C ARG A 187 -8.29 23.62 13.62
N CYS A 188 -7.99 23.19 12.39
CA CYS A 188 -8.49 21.95 11.79
C CYS A 188 -7.42 20.86 11.63
N GLY A 189 -6.15 21.16 11.95
CA GLY A 189 -5.10 20.15 12.07
C GLY A 189 -4.77 19.93 13.54
N ALA A 190 -5.00 18.72 14.04
CA ALA A 190 -4.54 18.35 15.37
C ALA A 190 -3.01 18.59 15.44
N PRO A 191 -2.48 19.16 16.55
CA PRO A 191 -1.05 19.46 16.65
C PRO A 191 -0.21 18.20 16.36
N TYR A 192 0.89 18.35 15.63
CA TYR A 192 1.71 17.21 15.16
C TYR A 192 1.97 16.15 16.24
N TYR A 193 2.30 16.58 17.47
CA TYR A 193 2.53 15.66 18.59
C TYR A 193 1.29 14.90 19.04
N SER A 194 0.10 15.50 18.95
CA SER A 194 -1.15 14.76 19.19
C SER A 194 -1.37 13.69 18.12
N VAL A 195 -1.14 14.00 16.84
CA VAL A 195 -1.30 13.02 15.76
C VAL A 195 -0.28 11.87 15.89
N VAL A 196 0.97 12.19 16.24
CA VAL A 196 2.02 11.17 16.45
C VAL A 196 1.69 10.31 17.67
N TYR A 197 1.32 10.94 18.79
CA TYR A 197 0.90 10.23 20.00
C TYR A 197 -0.32 9.35 19.73
N ASP A 198 -1.34 9.87 19.05
CA ASP A 198 -2.56 9.13 18.70
C ASP A 198 -2.25 7.95 17.78
N ASN A 199 -1.30 8.10 16.83
CA ASN A 199 -0.87 6.99 15.99
C ASN A 199 -0.12 5.91 16.78
N LEU A 200 0.82 6.30 17.65
CA LEU A 200 1.55 5.37 18.52
C LEU A 200 0.61 4.65 19.49
N LEU A 201 -0.33 5.39 20.09
CA LEU A 201 -1.33 4.85 20.98
C LEU A 201 -2.27 3.90 20.23
N ALA A 202 -2.73 4.26 19.02
CA ALA A 202 -3.58 3.40 18.22
C ALA A 202 -2.87 2.11 17.78
N GLU A 203 -1.57 2.18 17.47
CA GLU A 203 -0.73 1.02 17.16
C GLU A 203 -0.57 0.11 18.37
N GLU A 204 -0.19 0.67 19.53
CA GLU A 204 0.00 -0.10 20.76
C GLU A 204 -1.31 -0.73 21.26
N VAL A 205 -2.40 0.04 21.25
CA VAL A 205 -3.75 -0.46 21.58
C VAL A 205 -4.17 -1.55 20.61
N GLY A 206 -3.86 -1.40 19.31
CA GLY A 206 -4.15 -2.41 18.29
C GLY A 206 -3.39 -3.72 18.53
N ASN A 207 -2.11 -3.63 18.90
CA ASN A 207 -1.27 -4.79 19.21
C ASN A 207 -1.77 -5.49 20.47
N HIS A 208 -1.95 -4.75 21.56
CA HIS A 208 -2.43 -5.30 22.83
C HIS A 208 -3.81 -5.96 22.69
N LEU A 209 -4.75 -5.30 21.99
CA LEU A 209 -6.07 -5.87 21.73
C LEU A 209 -5.99 -7.14 20.88
N ASN A 210 -5.09 -7.21 19.91
CA ASN A 210 -4.91 -8.39 19.08
C ASN A 210 -4.37 -9.58 19.89
N GLU A 211 -3.43 -9.34 20.80
CA GLU A 211 -2.90 -10.35 21.72
C GLU A 211 -3.98 -10.89 22.66
N GLU A 212 -4.74 -10.00 23.31
CA GLU A 212 -5.84 -10.39 24.19
C GLU A 212 -6.95 -11.14 23.45
N LEU A 213 -7.31 -10.70 22.23
CA LEU A 213 -8.26 -11.43 21.37
C LEU A 213 -7.75 -12.81 20.98
N GLN A 214 -6.46 -12.95 20.67
CA GLN A 214 -5.86 -14.23 20.34
C GLN A 214 -5.85 -15.16 21.55
N LYS A 215 -5.59 -14.63 22.75
CA LYS A 215 -5.63 -15.38 24.00
C LYS A 215 -7.06 -15.86 24.32
N MET A 216 -8.05 -14.97 24.27
CA MET A 216 -9.46 -15.34 24.46
C MET A 216 -9.92 -16.38 23.42
N ALA A 217 -9.52 -16.23 22.16
CA ALA A 217 -9.84 -17.20 21.12
C ALA A 217 -9.20 -18.57 21.40
N LYS A 218 -7.95 -18.59 21.88
CA LYS A 218 -7.25 -19.82 22.26
C LYS A 218 -7.91 -20.52 23.45
N GLU A 219 -8.21 -19.78 24.52
CA GLU A 219 -8.91 -20.31 25.70
C GLU A 219 -10.29 -20.86 25.32
N LYS A 220 -11.03 -20.15 24.47
CA LYS A 220 -12.33 -20.62 23.98
C LYS A 220 -12.19 -21.88 23.12
N ALA A 221 -11.19 -21.94 22.25
CA ALA A 221 -10.92 -23.13 21.44
C ALA A 221 -10.52 -24.34 22.30
N GLU A 222 -9.66 -24.14 23.31
CA GLU A 222 -9.28 -25.18 24.27
C GLU A 222 -10.50 -25.72 25.01
N LYS A 223 -11.39 -24.84 25.49
CA LYS A 223 -12.63 -25.25 26.17
C LYS A 223 -13.59 -26.02 25.27
N LEU A 224 -13.78 -25.57 24.02
CA LEU A 224 -14.64 -26.26 23.04
C LEU A 224 -14.08 -27.64 22.70
N CYS A 225 -12.76 -27.76 22.55
CA CYS A 225 -12.10 -29.03 22.21
C CYS A 225 -11.88 -29.95 23.42
N GLU A 226 -12.02 -29.47 24.66
CA GLU A 226 -11.66 -30.22 25.88
C GLU A 226 -12.42 -31.55 25.98
N ASN A 227 -13.73 -31.53 25.72
CA ASN A 227 -14.58 -32.73 25.80
C ASN A 227 -14.21 -33.74 24.69
N TYR A 228 -13.96 -33.27 23.48
CA TYR A 228 -13.53 -34.11 22.36
C TYR A 228 -12.15 -34.73 22.61
N ILE A 229 -11.20 -33.96 23.14
CA ILE A 229 -9.86 -34.47 23.49
C ILE A 229 -9.94 -35.51 24.62
N LYS A 230 -10.81 -35.31 25.61
CA LYS A 230 -11.05 -36.30 26.68
C LYS A 230 -11.64 -37.60 26.13
N SER A 231 -12.63 -37.51 25.24
CA SER A 231 -13.20 -38.68 24.55
C SER A 231 -12.13 -39.43 23.76
N ILE A 232 -11.37 -38.74 22.89
CA ILE A 232 -10.29 -39.36 22.10
C ILE A 232 -9.28 -40.07 23.00
N ARG A 233 -8.82 -39.43 24.08
CA ARG A 233 -7.84 -40.01 25.01
C ARG A 233 -8.39 -41.22 25.77
N HIS A 234 -9.67 -41.21 26.13
CA HIS A 234 -10.32 -42.34 26.79
C HIS A 234 -10.36 -43.56 25.87
N HIS A 235 -10.70 -43.36 24.60
CA HIS A 235 -10.73 -44.42 23.59
C HIS A 235 -9.33 -44.93 23.20
N GLU A 236 -8.30 -44.08 23.22
CA GLU A 236 -6.92 -44.49 22.95
C GLU A 236 -6.34 -45.42 24.05
N HIS A 237 -6.83 -45.31 25.29
CA HIS A 237 -6.46 -46.20 26.40
C HIS A 237 -7.22 -47.54 26.42
N LEU A 238 -8.31 -47.66 25.68
CA LEU A 238 -9.08 -48.89 25.52
C LEU A 238 -8.53 -49.70 24.34
N GLU A 239 -7.35 -50.32 24.54
CA GLU A 239 -6.81 -51.30 23.59
C GLU A 239 -7.70 -52.56 23.54
N ASN A 240 -8.71 -52.57 22.66
CA ASN A 240 -9.05 -53.69 21.78
C ASN A 240 -10.38 -53.46 21.03
N GLY A 241 -10.27 -53.21 19.72
CA GLY A 241 -11.17 -53.76 18.69
C GLY A 241 -12.61 -53.24 18.55
N GLU A 242 -13.28 -52.75 19.59
CA GLU A 242 -14.73 -52.49 19.51
C GLU A 242 -15.13 -51.03 19.21
N ASN A 243 -14.27 -50.03 19.43
CA ASN A 243 -14.66 -48.60 19.34
C ASN A 243 -13.92 -47.76 18.27
N VAL A 244 -13.41 -48.38 17.20
CA VAL A 244 -12.74 -47.65 16.09
C VAL A 244 -13.72 -46.74 15.32
N PHE A 245 -14.99 -47.13 15.24
CA PHE A 245 -16.01 -46.38 14.50
C PHE A 245 -16.38 -45.06 15.20
N GLU A 246 -16.49 -45.10 16.53
CA GLU A 246 -16.84 -43.95 17.38
C GLU A 246 -15.73 -42.89 17.37
N ILE A 247 -14.46 -43.32 17.39
CA ILE A 247 -13.30 -42.42 17.28
C ILE A 247 -13.28 -41.73 15.91
N SER A 248 -13.54 -42.47 14.83
CA SER A 248 -13.59 -41.91 13.46
C SER A 248 -14.68 -40.85 13.31
N GLU A 249 -15.81 -41.02 13.99
CA GLU A 249 -16.91 -40.04 14.00
C GLU A 249 -16.52 -38.77 14.76
N VAL A 250 -15.87 -38.90 15.93
CA VAL A 250 -15.36 -37.76 16.70
C VAL A 250 -14.33 -36.96 15.90
N TRP A 251 -13.38 -37.62 15.22
CA TRP A 251 -12.43 -36.95 14.33
C TRP A 251 -13.12 -36.31 13.11
N GLY A 252 -14.15 -36.95 12.56
CA GLY A 252 -14.95 -36.40 11.47
C GLY A 252 -15.67 -35.11 11.87
N ASN A 253 -16.24 -35.08 13.08
CA ASN A 253 -16.96 -33.93 13.61
C ASN A 253 -16.03 -32.74 13.89
N VAL A 254 -14.86 -32.97 14.52
CA VAL A 254 -13.88 -31.91 14.79
C VAL A 254 -13.24 -31.37 13.49
N SER A 255 -13.10 -32.22 12.47
CA SER A 255 -12.52 -31.84 11.18
C SER A 255 -13.53 -31.17 10.23
N ALA A 256 -14.81 -31.12 10.58
CA ALA A 256 -15.83 -30.52 9.74
C ALA A 256 -15.66 -29.00 9.64
N SER A 257 -15.81 -28.43 8.44
CA SER A 257 -15.70 -26.98 8.22
C SER A 257 -16.76 -26.16 8.98
N SER A 258 -17.86 -26.80 9.38
CA SER A 258 -18.96 -26.19 10.15
C SER A 258 -18.81 -26.33 11.67
N PHE A 259 -17.84 -27.10 12.16
CA PHE A 259 -17.68 -27.45 13.58
C PHE A 259 -17.81 -26.24 14.51
N TYR A 260 -17.05 -25.17 14.23
CA TYR A 260 -17.07 -23.97 15.06
C TYR A 260 -18.45 -23.29 15.13
N MET A 261 -19.19 -23.24 14.02
CA MET A 261 -20.51 -22.59 13.99
C MET A 261 -21.54 -23.40 14.78
N THR A 262 -21.53 -24.72 14.63
CA THR A 262 -22.45 -25.64 15.32
C THR A 262 -22.24 -25.62 16.83
N GLU A 263 -20.98 -25.64 17.30
CA GLU A 263 -20.68 -25.63 18.73
C GLU A 263 -20.98 -24.28 19.40
N VAL A 264 -20.76 -23.17 18.68
CA VAL A 264 -21.13 -21.83 19.17
C VAL A 264 -22.64 -21.66 19.27
N GLU A 265 -23.42 -22.30 18.39
CA GLU A 265 -24.88 -22.33 18.48
C GLU A 265 -25.36 -23.17 19.67
N ARG A 266 -24.78 -24.36 19.89
CA ARG A 266 -25.07 -25.22 21.06
C ARG A 266 -24.80 -24.53 22.41
N GLU A 267 -23.69 -23.79 22.51
CA GLU A 267 -23.36 -23.01 23.72
C GLU A 267 -24.41 -21.91 23.99
N LYS A 268 -25.00 -21.32 22.94
CA LYS A 268 -26.03 -20.27 23.07
C LYS A 268 -27.42 -20.81 23.39
N THR A 269 -27.79 -21.98 22.85
CA THR A 269 -29.09 -22.60 23.13
C THR A 269 -29.13 -23.24 24.52
N GLY A 270 -27.98 -23.37 25.19
CA GLY A 270 -27.91 -23.95 26.53
C GLY A 270 -28.19 -25.45 26.53
N GLU A 271 -28.09 -26.11 25.38
CA GLU A 271 -28.23 -27.58 25.22
C GLU A 271 -26.99 -28.32 25.73
N ASN A 272 -26.36 -27.84 26.80
CA ASN A 272 -25.51 -28.67 27.65
C ASN A 272 -26.41 -29.44 28.63
N ASN A 273 -27.31 -30.26 28.10
CA ASN A 273 -28.02 -31.25 28.91
C ASN A 273 -27.28 -32.58 28.79
N HIS A 274 -26.70 -32.99 29.92
CA HIS A 274 -26.79 -34.36 30.42
C HIS A 274 -26.81 -35.49 29.39
N GLU A 275 -25.62 -36.01 29.08
CA GLU A 275 -25.39 -37.46 29.00
C GLU A 275 -24.34 -37.83 30.06
N GLN A 276 -24.71 -37.59 31.31
CA GLN A 276 -24.32 -38.43 32.43
C GLN A 276 -25.61 -39.03 32.96
N GLU A 277 -26.13 -40.03 32.28
CA GLU A 277 -27.05 -41.01 32.87
C GLU A 277 -26.49 -42.42 32.63
N GLN A 278 -26.13 -43.03 33.77
CA GLN A 278 -25.79 -44.43 34.06
C GLN A 278 -24.38 -44.94 33.71
#